data_AF-A0A817LVT6-F1
#
_entry.id   AF-A0A817LVT6-F1
#
_cell.length_a   1.000
_cell.length_b   1.000
_cell.length_c   1.000
_cell.angle_alpha   90.00
_cell.angle_beta   90.00
_cell.angle_gamma   90.00
#
_symmetry.space_group_name_H-M   'P 1'
#
loop_
_entity.id
_entity.type
_entity.pdbx_description
1 polymer ?
#
loop_
_entity_poly.entity_id
_entity_poly.type
_entity_poly.pdbx_seq_one_letter_code
_entity_poly.pdbx_strand_id
1 'polypeptide(L)'
;MDLRDEAFYDFIRQFSWKKVAELLSFQECNGVDSFLGCEDVTAVLQLKSDQLNELKKNTCITLSDGSVVLLPGLESSIINLKKVLKKKREEINKQAERLHAINSSMSLATSSALIIPTQNFSSIFHPSTHTSPLSHASTLPDSLNVSSSNSRTTFNPLTDEITNRITRTIIDWLDKNKHELNLVNTNFKEGVDFRLELNKRQDGIMMICKCGSKNSIGQKQGILVFSNIYRHFKSGKCLLMTENKQNLIDNDGTSNNEQSQTQPTLSISRQSKSI
;
A
#
# COMPACT_ATOMS: atom_id res chain seq x y z
N MET A 1 10.63 -16.82 5.60
CA MET A 1 11.41 -15.75 4.94
C MET A 1 12.85 -16.09 5.19
N ASP A 2 13.56 -16.58 4.18
CA ASP A 2 14.92 -17.10 4.35
C ASP A 2 15.93 -16.02 3.91
N LEU A 3 15.95 -14.89 4.62
CA LEU A 3 17.01 -13.90 4.48
C LEU A 3 18.12 -14.25 5.45
N ARG A 4 19.32 -14.49 4.91
CA ARG A 4 20.53 -14.82 5.66
C ARG A 4 21.73 -14.01 5.16
N ASP A 5 22.71 -13.88 6.04
CA ASP A 5 24.02 -13.28 5.81
C ASP A 5 23.92 -11.93 5.12
N GLU A 6 24.64 -11.72 4.01
CA GLU A 6 24.72 -10.43 3.34
C GLU A 6 23.36 -9.94 2.82
N ALA A 7 22.50 -10.85 2.35
CA ALA A 7 21.16 -10.48 1.91
C ALA A 7 20.28 -9.99 3.07
N PHE A 8 20.48 -10.55 4.28
CA PHE A 8 19.85 -10.03 5.48
C PHE A 8 20.38 -8.64 5.81
N TYR A 9 21.70 -8.44 5.85
CA TYR A 9 22.29 -7.14 6.17
C TYR A 9 21.93 -6.06 5.15
N ASP A 10 21.86 -6.38 3.85
CA ASP A 10 21.39 -5.47 2.81
C ASP A 10 19.96 -5.02 3.03
N PHE A 11 19.07 -5.96 3.36
CA PHE A 11 17.70 -5.64 3.73
C PHE A 11 17.66 -4.69 4.94
N ILE A 12 18.46 -4.96 5.98
CA ILE A 12 18.53 -4.07 7.15
C ILE A 12 19.06 -2.69 6.79
N ARG A 13 20.10 -2.59 5.95
CA ARG A 13 20.65 -1.30 5.50
C ARG A 13 19.58 -0.45 4.80
N GLN A 14 18.78 -1.07 3.95
CA GLN A 14 17.70 -0.40 3.22
C GLN A 14 16.54 0.00 4.13
N PHE A 15 16.20 -0.82 5.12
CA PHE A 15 15.00 -0.63 5.94
C PHE A 15 15.23 0.16 7.24
N SER A 16 16.36 -0.07 7.91
CA SER A 16 16.67 0.41 9.27
C SER A 16 18.02 1.13 9.36
N TRP A 17 18.59 1.53 8.22
CA TRP A 17 19.88 2.22 8.08
C TRP A 17 21.13 1.37 8.30
N LYS A 18 22.26 1.89 7.80
CA LYS A 18 23.58 1.26 7.86
C LYS A 18 24.02 0.89 9.28
N LYS A 19 23.81 1.78 10.23
CA LYS A 19 24.22 1.61 11.63
C LYS A 19 23.55 0.41 12.32
N VAL A 20 22.29 0.13 12.00
CA VAL A 20 21.59 -1.05 12.55
C VAL A 20 22.17 -2.33 11.94
N ALA A 21 22.46 -2.33 10.64
CA ALA A 21 23.09 -3.48 10.00
C ALA A 21 24.48 -3.78 10.59
N GLU A 22 25.30 -2.74 10.81
CA GLU A 22 26.62 -2.87 11.45
C GLU A 22 26.51 -3.47 12.87
N LEU A 23 25.55 -2.99 13.66
CA LEU A 23 25.30 -3.52 15.01
C LEU A 23 24.90 -5.00 14.99
N LEU A 24 24.02 -5.38 14.05
CA LEU A 24 23.57 -6.77 13.90
C LEU A 24 24.67 -7.69 13.39
N SER A 25 25.49 -7.21 12.45
CA SER A 25 26.64 -7.99 11.97
C SER A 25 27.67 -8.23 13.07
N PHE A 26 27.87 -7.24 13.96
CA PHE A 26 28.79 -7.39 15.09
C PHE A 26 28.34 -8.48 16.09
N GLN A 27 27.03 -8.73 16.19
CA GLN A 27 26.45 -9.77 17.05
C GLN A 27 26.21 -11.09 16.33
N GLU A 28 26.67 -11.21 15.08
CA GLU A 28 26.40 -12.38 14.24
C GLU A 28 24.89 -12.70 14.11
N CYS A 29 24.05 -11.67 14.23
CA CYS A 29 22.62 -11.77 13.93
C CYS A 29 22.44 -11.76 12.40
N ASN A 30 22.83 -12.87 11.77
CA ASN A 30 22.92 -13.01 10.32
C ASN A 30 21.63 -13.50 9.65
N GLY A 31 20.47 -13.37 10.29
CA GLY A 31 19.24 -13.84 9.69
C GLY A 31 17.99 -13.45 10.48
N VAL A 32 16.83 -13.67 9.86
CA VAL A 32 15.54 -13.33 10.47
C VAL A 32 15.27 -14.18 11.72
N ASP A 33 15.68 -15.45 11.73
CA ASP A 33 15.51 -16.34 12.88
C ASP A 33 16.40 -15.91 14.04
N SER A 34 17.70 -15.70 13.81
CA SER A 34 18.65 -15.25 14.85
C SER A 34 18.29 -13.88 15.40
N PHE A 35 17.93 -12.93 14.53
CA PHE A 35 17.52 -11.59 14.97
C PHE A 35 16.22 -11.59 15.78
N LEU A 36 15.24 -12.41 15.41
CA LEU A 36 13.98 -12.51 16.16
C LEU A 36 14.11 -13.31 17.47
N GLY A 37 15.08 -14.25 17.53
CA GLY A 37 15.42 -15.00 18.74
C GLY A 37 16.31 -14.22 19.71
N CYS A 38 17.05 -13.21 19.24
CA CYS A 38 17.80 -12.31 20.09
C CYS A 38 16.84 -11.51 20.98
N GLU A 39 16.94 -11.64 22.30
CA GLU A 39 16.11 -10.87 23.25
C GLU A 39 16.54 -9.41 23.26
N ASP A 40 17.82 -9.18 23.55
CA ASP A 40 18.42 -7.86 23.65
C ASP A 40 19.59 -7.68 22.68
N VAL A 41 19.36 -6.85 21.66
CA VAL A 41 20.36 -6.47 20.64
C VAL A 41 21.34 -5.42 21.18
N THR A 42 21.16 -4.93 22.40
CA THR A 42 22.07 -3.95 23.01
C THR A 42 23.03 -4.58 24.01
N ALA A 43 22.84 -5.86 24.36
CA ALA A 43 23.66 -6.58 25.33
C ALA A 43 25.16 -6.52 25.00
N VAL A 44 25.53 -6.59 23.72
CA VAL A 44 26.93 -6.52 23.28
C VAL A 44 27.59 -5.20 23.67
N LEU A 45 26.83 -4.10 23.78
CA LEU A 45 27.34 -2.77 24.11
C LEU A 45 27.84 -2.67 25.56
N GLN A 46 27.51 -3.64 26.41
CA GLN A 46 28.03 -3.69 27.79
C GLN A 46 29.45 -4.28 27.85
N LEU A 47 29.91 -4.95 26.78
CA LEU A 47 31.23 -5.57 26.73
C LEU A 47 32.34 -4.53 26.56
N LYS A 48 33.56 -4.89 26.96
CA LYS A 48 34.78 -4.09 26.78
C LYS A 48 35.62 -4.73 25.67
N SER A 49 35.66 -4.08 24.52
CA SER A 49 36.48 -4.51 23.37
C SER A 49 36.86 -3.29 22.54
N ASP A 50 38.10 -3.27 22.05
CA ASP A 50 38.60 -2.17 21.22
C ASP A 50 37.85 -2.09 19.88
N GLN A 51 37.51 -3.24 19.30
CA GLN A 51 36.69 -3.31 18.08
C GLN A 51 35.26 -2.78 18.30
N LEU A 52 34.74 -2.95 19.52
CA LEU A 52 33.41 -2.48 19.90
C LEU A 52 33.38 -0.97 20.18
N ASN A 53 34.51 -0.36 20.57
CA ASN A 53 34.58 1.06 20.90
C ASN A 53 34.24 1.95 19.70
N GLU A 54 34.63 1.55 18.49
CA GLU A 54 34.25 2.26 17.26
C GLU A 54 32.75 2.18 17.01
N LEU A 55 32.16 0.98 17.15
CA LEU A 55 30.73 0.78 17.00
C LEU A 55 29.93 1.61 18.04
N LYS A 56 30.39 1.65 19.30
CA LYS A 56 29.78 2.47 20.36
C LYS A 56 29.78 3.96 20.01
N LYS A 57 30.90 4.49 19.51
CA LYS A 57 30.97 5.90 19.09
C LYS A 57 29.94 6.26 18.02
N ASN A 58 29.61 5.30 17.15
CA ASN A 58 28.69 5.53 16.04
C ASN A 58 27.21 5.28 16.38
N THR A 59 26.95 4.45 17.39
CA THR A 59 25.61 3.92 17.69
C THR A 59 25.06 4.35 19.05
N CYS A 60 25.91 4.85 19.96
CA CYS A 60 25.55 5.10 21.35
C CYS A 60 25.83 6.55 21.80
N ILE A 61 25.26 6.91 22.94
CA ILE A 61 25.55 8.11 23.71
C ILE A 61 26.09 7.67 25.07
N THR A 62 27.15 8.33 25.55
CA THR A 62 27.62 8.17 26.93
C THR A 62 26.96 9.22 27.81
N LEU A 63 26.28 8.79 28.87
CA LEU A 63 25.66 9.67 29.86
C LEU A 63 26.69 10.16 30.89
N SER A 64 26.32 11.15 31.70
CA SER A 64 27.20 11.77 32.70
C SER A 64 27.69 10.81 33.79
N ASP A 65 26.95 9.73 34.04
CA ASP A 65 27.32 8.66 34.97
C ASP A 65 28.27 7.62 34.35
N GLY A 66 28.65 7.80 33.07
CA GLY A 66 29.49 6.88 32.32
C GLY A 66 28.74 5.71 31.69
N SER A 67 27.41 5.61 31.88
CA SER A 67 26.60 4.59 31.20
C SER A 67 26.52 4.85 29.70
N VAL A 68 26.43 3.78 28.92
CA VAL A 68 26.38 3.85 27.44
C VAL A 68 25.01 3.38 27.00
N VAL A 69 24.27 4.23 26.32
CA VAL A 69 22.91 3.96 25.86
C VAL A 69 22.87 4.04 24.34
N LEU A 70 22.14 3.13 23.69
CA LEU A 70 21.94 3.17 22.25
C LEU A 70 21.19 4.46 21.86
N LEU A 71 21.52 5.04 20.70
CA LEU A 71 20.79 6.19 20.17
C LEU A 71 19.29 5.86 20.07
N PRO A 72 18.38 6.69 20.63
CA PRO A 72 16.94 6.37 20.67
C PRO A 72 16.32 6.09 19.28
N GLY A 73 16.81 6.75 18.24
CA GLY A 73 16.37 6.50 16.87
C GLY A 73 16.77 5.12 16.33
N LEU A 74 17.93 4.60 16.73
CA LEU A 74 18.36 3.24 16.38
C LEU A 74 17.57 2.21 17.17
N GLU A 75 17.35 2.44 18.46
CA GLU A 75 16.53 1.57 19.30
C GLU A 75 15.11 1.42 18.75
N SER A 76 14.45 2.54 18.45
CA SER A 76 13.12 2.55 17.84
C SER A 76 13.10 1.82 16.49
N SER A 77 14.17 1.94 15.70
CA SER A 77 14.29 1.26 14.41
C SER A 77 14.39 -0.25 14.56
N ILE A 78 15.19 -0.74 15.52
CA ILE A 78 15.33 -2.16 15.84
C ILE A 78 13.99 -2.73 16.35
N ILE A 79 13.31 -2.03 17.25
CA ILE A 79 12.00 -2.43 17.78
C ILE A 79 10.98 -2.55 16.64
N ASN A 80 10.92 -1.55 15.76
CA ASN A 80 10.00 -1.55 14.63
C ASN A 80 10.31 -2.69 13.65
N LEU A 81 11.58 -2.91 13.34
CA LEU A 81 12.04 -4.01 12.50
C LEU A 81 11.64 -5.37 13.08
N LYS A 82 11.85 -5.62 14.38
CA LYS A 82 11.39 -6.86 15.05
C LYS A 82 9.88 -7.02 14.90
N LYS A 83 9.09 -5.97 15.13
CA LYS A 83 7.61 -6.01 14.97
C LYS A 83 7.20 -6.38 13.55
N VAL A 84 7.80 -5.75 12.54
CA VAL A 84 7.49 -6.01 11.13
C VAL A 84 7.83 -7.45 10.74
N LEU A 85 9.02 -7.92 11.11
CA LEU A 85 9.46 -9.28 10.80
C LEU A 85 8.62 -10.34 11.53
N LYS A 86 8.25 -10.13 12.81
CA LYS A 86 7.32 -11.01 13.54
C LYS A 86 5.97 -11.10 12.83
N LYS A 87 5.36 -9.96 12.51
CA LYS A 87 4.09 -9.91 11.79
C LYS A 87 4.17 -10.63 10.45
N LYS A 88 5.28 -10.48 9.71
CA LYS A 88 5.46 -11.16 8.43
C LYS A 88 5.61 -12.68 8.59
N ARG A 89 6.30 -13.14 9.64
CA ARG A 89 6.42 -14.57 9.96
C ARG A 89 5.07 -15.18 10.34
N GLU A 90 4.30 -14.50 11.20
CA GLU A 90 2.95 -14.93 11.57
C GLU A 90 2.04 -15.07 10.34
N GLU A 91 2.11 -14.13 9.40
CA GLU A 91 1.36 -14.18 8.15
C GLU A 91 1.76 -15.41 7.30
N ILE A 92 3.06 -15.70 7.18
CA ILE A 92 3.55 -16.88 6.45
C ILE A 92 3.07 -18.17 7.12
N ASN A 93 3.13 -18.26 8.45
CA ASN A 93 2.70 -19.45 9.19
C ASN A 93 1.20 -19.69 9.01
N LYS A 94 0.37 -18.64 9.13
CA LYS A 94 -1.08 -18.72 8.86
C LYS A 94 -1.39 -19.18 7.44
N GLN A 95 -0.60 -18.75 6.46
CA GLN A 95 -0.75 -19.20 5.07
C GLN A 95 -0.38 -20.67 4.91
N ALA A 96 0.69 -21.14 5.55
CA ALA A 96 1.09 -22.54 5.54
C ALA A 96 0.01 -23.44 6.17
N GLU A 97 -0.56 -23.04 7.31
CA GLU A 97 -1.65 -23.77 7.99
C GLU A 97 -2.89 -23.89 7.09
N ARG A 98 -3.29 -22.81 6.40
CA ARG A 98 -4.41 -22.82 5.46
C ARG A 98 -4.18 -23.78 4.30
N LEU A 99 -2.95 -23.83 3.76
CA LEU A 99 -2.60 -24.76 2.69
C LEU A 99 -2.62 -26.22 3.17
N HIS A 100 -2.13 -26.48 4.38
CA HIS A 100 -2.22 -27.80 4.98
C HIS A 100 -3.67 -28.25 5.18
N ALA A 101 -4.55 -27.38 5.67
CA ALA A 101 -5.97 -27.70 5.84
C ALA A 101 -6.67 -28.07 4.52
N ILE A 102 -6.36 -27.37 3.42
CA ILE A 102 -6.91 -27.68 2.08
C ILE A 102 -6.45 -29.06 1.61
N ASN A 103 -5.15 -29.35 1.73
CA ASN A 103 -4.60 -30.63 1.26
C ASN A 103 -5.07 -31.82 2.11
N SER A 104 -5.25 -31.63 3.43
CA SER A 104 -5.83 -32.66 4.30
C SER A 104 -7.31 -32.94 4.01
N SER A 105 -8.04 -31.96 3.47
CA SER A 105 -9.47 -32.10 3.12
C SER A 105 -9.71 -32.85 1.81
N MET A 106 -8.74 -32.86 0.87
CA MET A 106 -8.84 -33.62 -0.38
C MET A 106 -8.46 -35.10 -0.25
N SER A 107 -7.87 -35.52 0.87
CA SER A 107 -7.41 -36.90 1.06
C SER A 107 -8.48 -37.88 1.57
N LEU A 108 -9.73 -37.44 1.78
CA LEU A 108 -10.83 -38.30 2.26
C LEU A 108 -11.91 -38.65 1.20
N ALA A 109 -11.74 -38.24 -0.06
CA ALA A 109 -12.75 -38.47 -1.11
C ALA A 109 -12.43 -39.63 -2.09
N THR A 110 -11.54 -40.56 -1.72
CA THR A 110 -11.22 -41.73 -2.55
C THR A 110 -11.20 -43.01 -1.73
N SER A 111 -12.36 -43.43 -1.23
CA SER A 111 -12.56 -44.78 -0.68
C SER A 111 -14.03 -45.15 -0.76
N SER A 112 -14.49 -45.60 -1.93
CA SER A 112 -15.62 -46.56 -2.07
C SER A 112 -15.78 -47.06 -3.51
N ALA A 113 -15.52 -48.37 -3.66
CA ALA A 113 -16.02 -49.32 -4.69
C ALA A 113 -15.56 -49.09 -6.16
N LEU A 114 -15.07 -50.08 -6.93
CA LEU A 114 -15.40 -51.51 -6.98
C LEU A 114 -14.23 -52.34 -7.56
N ILE A 115 -14.06 -53.51 -6.95
CA ILE A 115 -13.29 -54.70 -7.39
C ILE A 115 -13.99 -55.25 -8.68
N ILE A 116 -13.32 -55.81 -9.70
CA ILE A 116 -13.04 -57.25 -10.00
C ILE A 116 -12.81 -57.33 -11.56
N PRO A 117 -12.18 -58.34 -12.21
CA PRO A 117 -10.90 -59.03 -12.04
C PRO A 117 -9.99 -58.98 -13.30
N THR A 118 -8.75 -59.45 -13.13
CA THR A 118 -7.79 -59.86 -14.15
C THR A 118 -8.33 -60.95 -15.09
N GLN A 119 -8.18 -60.79 -16.41
CA GLN A 119 -7.85 -61.89 -17.34
C GLN A 119 -6.97 -61.37 -18.49
N ASN A 120 -5.82 -62.04 -18.66
CA ASN A 120 -4.98 -61.98 -19.87
C ASN A 120 -5.74 -62.52 -21.07
N PHE A 121 -5.63 -61.89 -22.24
CA PHE A 121 -5.32 -62.56 -23.51
C PHE A 121 -4.81 -61.52 -24.54
N SER A 122 -3.85 -61.99 -25.33
CA SER A 122 -3.05 -61.30 -26.34
C SER A 122 -3.78 -61.12 -27.68
N SER A 123 -3.17 -60.30 -28.58
CA SER A 123 -3.37 -60.21 -30.04
C SER A 123 -4.57 -59.35 -30.49
N ILE A 124 -4.65 -58.64 -31.62
CA ILE A 124 -3.82 -58.41 -32.81
C ILE A 124 -4.57 -57.28 -33.59
N PHE A 125 -3.84 -56.33 -34.20
CA PHE A 125 -4.20 -55.50 -35.38
C PHE A 125 -5.29 -54.38 -35.35
N HIS A 126 -4.84 -53.24 -35.91
CA HIS A 126 -5.46 -52.08 -36.62
C HIS A 126 -6.72 -52.36 -37.50
N PRO A 127 -7.33 -51.37 -38.23
CA PRO A 127 -7.41 -49.89 -38.12
C PRO A 127 -8.83 -49.25 -38.42
N SER A 128 -8.99 -47.95 -38.13
CA SER A 128 -9.87 -46.91 -38.78
C SER A 128 -11.41 -47.13 -38.80
N THR A 129 -12.34 -46.16 -38.81
CA THR A 129 -12.41 -44.81 -39.41
C THR A 129 -13.76 -44.15 -39.00
N HIS A 130 -13.86 -42.80 -39.07
CA HIS A 130 -15.11 -41.98 -39.19
C HIS A 130 -16.05 -41.96 -37.94
N THR A 131 -16.77 -40.91 -37.52
CA THR A 131 -17.14 -39.57 -38.02
C THR A 131 -17.82 -38.81 -36.84
N SER A 132 -17.70 -37.48 -36.76
CA SER A 132 -18.46 -36.58 -35.87
C SER A 132 -19.98 -36.58 -36.19
N PRO A 133 -20.91 -36.09 -35.32
CA PRO A 133 -21.08 -34.63 -35.07
C PRO A 133 -21.65 -34.19 -33.68
N LEU A 134 -21.45 -32.89 -33.39
CA LEU A 134 -22.37 -31.86 -32.82
C LEU A 134 -23.76 -32.36 -32.30
N SER A 135 -24.39 -31.88 -31.21
CA SER A 135 -24.62 -30.50 -30.72
C SER A 135 -25.53 -30.50 -29.45
N HIS A 136 -25.73 -29.30 -28.86
CA HIS A 136 -26.76 -28.84 -27.88
C HIS A 136 -26.48 -29.11 -26.39
N ALA A 137 -26.35 -28.14 -25.46
CA ALA A 137 -26.97 -26.83 -25.18
C ALA A 137 -28.38 -26.89 -24.53
N SER A 138 -28.48 -26.18 -23.38
CA SER A 138 -29.65 -25.91 -22.51
C SER A 138 -30.17 -27.10 -21.67
N THR A 139 -30.55 -26.97 -20.39
CA THR A 139 -31.25 -25.86 -19.73
C THR A 139 -31.17 -26.00 -18.20
N LEU A 140 -31.07 -24.88 -17.49
CA LEU A 140 -31.39 -24.67 -16.06
C LEU A 140 -32.89 -25.01 -15.79
N PRO A 141 -33.29 -25.31 -14.54
CA PRO A 141 -33.71 -24.23 -13.64
C PRO A 141 -33.30 -24.34 -12.16
N ASP A 142 -33.20 -23.14 -11.60
CA ASP A 142 -33.20 -22.66 -10.21
C ASP A 142 -33.74 -23.57 -9.10
N SER A 143 -33.05 -23.54 -7.95
CA SER A 143 -33.56 -22.83 -6.77
C SER A 143 -32.51 -22.71 -5.65
N LEU A 144 -32.12 -21.46 -5.42
CA LEU A 144 -31.69 -20.81 -4.17
C LEU A 144 -31.50 -21.68 -2.91
N ASN A 145 -30.28 -21.70 -2.39
CA ASN A 145 -30.10 -21.49 -0.95
C ASN A 145 -28.81 -20.71 -0.63
N VAL A 146 -28.98 -19.68 0.18
CA VAL A 146 -28.02 -18.66 0.58
C VAL A 146 -27.07 -19.24 1.61
N SER A 147 -25.75 -19.03 1.45
CA SER A 147 -24.87 -18.44 2.48
C SER A 147 -23.41 -18.35 2.03
N SER A 148 -22.96 -17.09 1.86
CA SER A 148 -21.60 -16.56 1.99
C SER A 148 -20.46 -17.25 1.22
N SER A 149 -20.32 -16.79 -0.01
CA SER A 149 -19.17 -16.84 -0.91
C SER A 149 -17.83 -16.37 -0.30
N ASN A 150 -16.81 -17.19 -0.50
CA ASN A 150 -15.44 -16.89 -0.97
C ASN A 150 -14.76 -15.56 -0.56
N SER A 151 -13.52 -15.63 -0.07
CA SER A 151 -12.35 -15.44 -0.96
C SER A 151 -11.00 -15.34 -0.22
N ARG A 152 -9.98 -15.78 -0.95
CA ARG A 152 -8.53 -15.64 -0.71
C ARG A 152 -8.13 -14.29 -0.09
N THR A 153 -7.16 -14.34 0.80
CA THR A 153 -6.26 -13.21 1.08
C THR A 153 -4.83 -13.66 0.68
N THR A 154 -4.16 -13.27 -0.42
CA THR A 154 -4.19 -12.02 -1.22
C THR A 154 -4.21 -10.79 -0.33
N PHE A 155 -3.67 -9.65 -0.76
CA PHE A 155 -3.84 -8.38 -0.04
C PHE A 155 -5.23 -8.34 0.60
N ASN A 156 -5.27 -8.21 1.94
CA ASN A 156 -6.53 -8.12 2.67
C ASN A 156 -7.41 -7.19 1.83
N PRO A 157 -8.63 -7.61 1.41
CA PRO A 157 -9.47 -6.76 0.58
C PRO A 157 -9.48 -5.39 1.24
N LEU A 158 -9.40 -4.30 0.45
CA LEU A 158 -9.45 -2.93 0.96
C LEU A 158 -10.65 -2.87 1.92
N THR A 159 -10.40 -3.04 3.22
CA THR A 159 -11.49 -3.13 4.17
C THR A 159 -12.08 -1.74 4.21
N ASP A 160 -13.39 -1.61 4.41
CA ASP A 160 -14.03 -0.29 4.45
C ASP A 160 -13.28 0.66 5.38
N GLU A 161 -12.72 0.14 6.48
CA GLU A 161 -11.86 0.89 7.39
C GLU A 161 -10.54 1.39 6.76
N ILE A 162 -9.80 0.54 6.06
CA ILE A 162 -8.54 0.92 5.40
C ILE A 162 -8.82 1.88 4.25
N THR A 163 -9.83 1.59 3.43
CA THR A 163 -10.34 2.44 2.36
C THR A 163 -10.66 3.83 2.91
N ASN A 164 -11.52 3.90 3.93
CA ASN A 164 -11.93 5.15 4.55
C ASN A 164 -10.75 5.95 5.11
N ARG A 165 -9.77 5.29 5.73
CA ARG A 165 -8.58 5.95 6.27
C ARG A 165 -7.73 6.57 5.15
N ILE A 166 -7.53 5.83 4.06
CA ILE A 166 -6.73 6.29 2.92
C ILE A 166 -7.46 7.39 2.17
N THR A 167 -8.76 7.23 1.93
CA THR A 167 -9.63 8.24 1.34
C THR A 167 -9.56 9.55 2.10
N ARG A 168 -9.73 9.51 3.44
CA ARG A 168 -9.57 10.70 4.29
C ARG A 168 -8.19 11.33 4.12
N THR A 169 -7.13 10.52 4.10
CA THR A 169 -5.76 11.04 3.95
C THR A 169 -5.54 11.70 2.59
N ILE A 170 -6.10 11.16 1.52
CA ILE A 170 -6.02 11.73 0.17
C ILE A 170 -6.79 13.04 0.11
N ILE A 171 -8.02 13.07 0.62
CA ILE A 171 -8.87 14.27 0.62
C ILE A 171 -8.20 15.38 1.44
N ASP A 172 -7.76 15.08 2.68
CA ASP A 172 -7.04 16.02 3.53
C ASP A 172 -5.78 16.57 2.83
N TRP A 173 -5.06 15.70 2.10
CA TRP A 173 -3.89 16.11 1.36
C TRP A 173 -4.25 17.00 0.15
N LEU A 174 -5.30 16.69 -0.60
CA LEU A 174 -5.78 17.52 -1.71
C LEU A 174 -6.25 18.89 -1.22
N ASP A 175 -6.99 18.94 -0.12
CA ASP A 175 -7.48 20.19 0.48
C ASP A 175 -6.34 21.09 0.96
N LYS A 176 -5.32 20.49 1.60
CA LYS A 176 -4.10 21.23 2.02
C LYS A 176 -3.33 21.81 0.84
N ASN A 177 -3.37 21.15 -0.32
CA ASN A 177 -2.64 21.56 -1.51
C ASN A 177 -3.53 22.25 -2.56
N LYS A 178 -4.77 22.63 -2.21
CA LYS A 178 -5.76 23.10 -3.18
C LYS A 178 -5.31 24.31 -4.00
N HIS A 179 -4.63 25.27 -3.36
CA HIS A 179 -4.16 26.48 -4.03
C HIS A 179 -3.01 26.18 -4.99
N GLU A 180 -2.04 25.38 -4.57
CA GLU A 180 -0.88 25.03 -5.38
C GLU A 180 -1.28 24.16 -6.60
N LEU A 181 -2.29 23.31 -6.41
CA LEU A 181 -2.79 22.44 -7.45
C LEU A 181 -3.87 23.08 -8.33
N ASN A 182 -4.25 24.34 -8.10
CA ASN A 182 -5.38 25.03 -8.77
C ASN A 182 -6.73 24.32 -8.61
N LEU A 183 -6.95 23.68 -7.46
CA LEU A 183 -8.17 22.96 -7.07
C LEU A 183 -9.13 23.84 -6.26
N VAL A 184 -9.11 25.15 -6.52
CA VAL A 184 -9.98 26.09 -5.81
C VAL A 184 -11.42 25.79 -6.21
N ASN A 185 -12.30 25.59 -5.21
CA ASN A 185 -13.71 25.22 -5.35
C ASN A 185 -14.00 23.76 -5.75
N THR A 186 -13.02 22.87 -5.71
CA THR A 186 -13.25 21.43 -5.92
C THR A 186 -13.48 20.71 -4.58
N ASN A 187 -14.62 20.04 -4.43
CA ASN A 187 -14.89 19.17 -3.28
C ASN A 187 -14.73 17.71 -3.70
N PHE A 188 -13.56 17.13 -3.41
CA PHE A 188 -13.25 15.76 -3.81
C PHE A 188 -14.05 14.72 -3.02
N LYS A 189 -14.68 13.78 -3.73
CA LYS A 189 -15.41 12.65 -3.16
C LYS A 189 -14.96 11.32 -3.78
N GLU A 190 -14.70 10.35 -2.93
CA GLU A 190 -14.53 8.95 -3.37
C GLU A 190 -15.83 8.44 -4.02
N GLY A 191 -15.69 7.66 -5.09
CA GLY A 191 -16.79 7.15 -5.91
C GLY A 191 -17.28 8.13 -6.98
N VAL A 192 -16.96 9.42 -6.86
CA VAL A 192 -17.33 10.46 -7.83
C VAL A 192 -16.11 10.95 -8.60
N ASP A 193 -15.11 11.48 -7.90
CA ASP A 193 -13.93 12.12 -8.50
C ASP A 193 -12.75 11.16 -8.61
N PHE A 194 -12.72 10.17 -7.75
CA PHE A 194 -11.75 9.09 -7.80
C PHE A 194 -12.29 7.83 -7.11
N ARG A 195 -11.64 6.70 -7.35
CA ARG A 195 -11.83 5.47 -6.58
C ARG A 195 -10.50 4.82 -6.26
N LEU A 196 -10.47 4.03 -5.19
CA LEU A 196 -9.31 3.25 -4.80
C LEU A 196 -9.42 1.82 -5.30
N GLU A 197 -8.33 1.32 -5.88
CA GLU A 197 -8.20 -0.07 -6.31
C GLU A 197 -6.87 -0.66 -5.83
N LEU A 198 -6.85 -1.97 -5.59
CA LEU A 198 -5.61 -2.71 -5.34
C LEU A 198 -4.80 -2.82 -6.65
N ASN A 199 -3.55 -2.39 -6.60
CA ASN A 199 -2.61 -2.56 -7.69
C ASN A 199 -2.09 -4.01 -7.71
N LYS A 200 -2.72 -4.84 -8.53
CA LYS A 200 -2.37 -6.25 -8.70
C LYS A 200 -0.93 -6.51 -9.20
N ARG A 201 -0.24 -5.50 -9.74
CA ARG A 201 1.10 -5.65 -10.32
C ARG A 201 2.24 -5.26 -9.36
N GLN A 202 1.97 -4.40 -8.38
CA GLN A 202 3.00 -3.80 -7.53
C GLN A 202 2.67 -3.90 -6.04
N ASP A 203 1.70 -4.74 -5.65
CA ASP A 203 1.35 -4.97 -4.26
C ASP A 203 1.15 -3.65 -3.47
N GLY A 204 0.22 -2.83 -3.96
CA GLY A 204 -0.01 -1.48 -3.43
C GLY A 204 -1.40 -0.95 -3.76
N ILE A 205 -1.63 0.33 -3.44
CA ILE A 205 -2.94 0.98 -3.62
C ILE A 205 -2.83 1.98 -4.76
N MET A 206 -3.87 2.02 -5.59
CA MET A 206 -3.95 2.88 -6.76
C MET A 206 -5.18 3.77 -6.64
N MET A 207 -4.97 5.07 -6.82
CA MET A 207 -6.05 6.02 -7.04
C MET A 207 -6.36 6.08 -8.54
N ILE A 208 -7.58 5.74 -8.90
CA ILE A 208 -8.10 5.93 -10.26
C ILE A 208 -8.93 7.21 -10.25
N CYS A 209 -8.41 8.23 -10.91
CA CYS A 209 -9.11 9.50 -11.09
C CYS A 209 -10.28 9.35 -12.09
N LYS A 210 -11.32 10.17 -11.96
CA LYS A 210 -12.47 10.23 -12.90
C LYS A 210 -12.03 10.41 -14.35
N CYS A 211 -10.94 11.12 -14.59
CA CYS A 211 -10.38 11.29 -15.94
C CYS A 211 -9.65 10.02 -16.48
N GLY A 212 -9.74 8.89 -15.78
CA GLY A 212 -9.12 7.61 -16.14
C GLY A 212 -7.65 7.47 -15.76
N SER A 213 -7.02 8.52 -15.23
CA SER A 213 -5.61 8.46 -14.81
C SER A 213 -5.41 7.57 -13.59
N LYS A 214 -4.44 6.66 -13.70
CA LYS A 214 -4.07 5.70 -12.67
C LYS A 214 -2.84 6.19 -11.93
N ASN A 215 -2.99 6.51 -10.65
CA ASN A 215 -1.94 7.08 -9.82
C ASN A 215 -1.63 6.12 -8.68
N SER A 216 -0.44 5.52 -8.69
CA SER A 216 -0.01 4.67 -7.57
C SER A 216 0.26 5.51 -6.33
N ILE A 217 -0.19 4.99 -5.18
CA ILE A 217 0.08 5.54 -3.87
C ILE A 217 1.25 4.74 -3.30
N GLY A 218 2.38 5.40 -3.13
CA GLY A 218 3.56 4.79 -2.52
C GLY A 218 3.45 4.76 -1.00
N GLN A 219 4.31 3.97 -0.36
CA GLN A 219 4.52 4.04 1.08
C GLN A 219 6.02 4.10 1.35
N LYS A 220 6.46 5.08 2.13
CA LYS A 220 7.86 5.21 2.57
C LYS A 220 7.87 5.41 4.08
N GLN A 221 8.51 4.50 4.81
CA GLN A 221 8.61 4.55 6.28
C GLN A 221 7.24 4.65 6.98
N GLY A 222 6.23 3.96 6.46
CA GLY A 222 4.87 4.01 7.03
C GLY A 222 4.02 5.19 6.56
N ILE A 223 4.61 6.18 5.90
CA ILE A 223 3.93 7.39 5.41
C ILE A 223 3.48 7.17 3.95
N LEU A 224 2.25 7.56 3.64
CA LEU A 224 1.73 7.53 2.27
C LEU A 224 2.41 8.62 1.42
N VAL A 225 2.86 8.24 0.23
CA VAL A 225 3.55 9.11 -0.73
C VAL A 225 2.66 9.35 -1.93
N PHE A 226 2.27 10.60 -2.13
CA PHE A 226 1.32 11.04 -3.16
C PHE A 226 1.99 11.68 -4.38
N SER A 227 3.26 11.37 -4.65
CA SER A 227 4.05 12.02 -5.72
C SER A 227 3.42 11.91 -7.11
N ASN A 228 2.80 10.77 -7.43
CA ASN A 228 2.13 10.56 -8.71
C ASN A 228 0.79 11.30 -8.79
N ILE A 229 0.04 11.35 -7.69
CA ILE A 229 -1.19 12.15 -7.58
C ILE A 229 -0.88 13.64 -7.76
N TYR A 230 0.15 14.13 -7.05
CA TYR A 230 0.63 15.50 -7.19
C TYR A 230 1.02 15.84 -8.64
N ARG A 231 1.83 14.98 -9.27
CA ARG A 231 2.23 15.17 -10.68
C ARG A 231 1.04 15.22 -11.61
N HIS A 232 0.05 14.34 -11.38
CA HIS A 232 -1.17 14.29 -12.18
C HIS A 232 -1.94 15.60 -12.13
N PHE A 233 -2.26 16.10 -10.93
CA PHE A 233 -3.01 17.36 -10.79
C PHE A 233 -2.19 18.57 -11.23
N LYS A 234 -0.89 18.63 -10.88
CA LYS A 234 -0.01 19.74 -11.27
C LYS A 234 0.20 19.84 -12.79
N SER A 235 0.10 18.72 -13.52
CA SER A 235 0.24 18.73 -14.98
C SER A 235 -0.89 19.49 -15.70
N GLY A 236 -2.01 19.78 -15.03
CA GLY A 236 -3.18 20.43 -15.63
C GLY A 236 -3.93 19.56 -16.65
N LYS A 237 -3.52 18.31 -16.86
CA LYS A 237 -4.12 17.37 -17.83
C LYS A 237 -5.34 16.62 -17.28
N CYS A 238 -5.64 16.77 -16.00
CA CYS A 238 -6.80 16.14 -15.38
C CYS A 238 -8.08 16.86 -15.80
N LEU A 239 -9.06 16.15 -16.38
CA LEU A 239 -10.33 16.75 -16.84
C LEU A 239 -11.13 17.46 -15.73
N LEU A 240 -10.99 17.02 -14.47
CA LEU A 240 -11.57 17.71 -13.31
C LEU A 240 -11.06 19.16 -13.17
N MET A 241 -9.83 19.43 -13.64
CA MET A 241 -9.24 20.77 -13.67
C MET A 241 -9.81 21.62 -14.81
N THR A 242 -10.14 20.98 -15.93
CA THR A 242 -10.59 21.64 -17.14
C THR A 242 -12.05 22.08 -17.00
N GLU A 243 -12.90 21.25 -16.40
CA GLU A 243 -14.31 21.57 -16.10
C GLU A 243 -14.42 22.77 -15.14
N ASN A 244 -13.56 22.84 -14.11
CA ASN A 244 -13.54 23.97 -13.18
C ASN A 244 -13.03 25.28 -13.80
N LYS A 245 -12.06 25.22 -14.72
CA LYS A 245 -11.61 26.41 -15.46
C LYS A 245 -12.71 26.99 -16.35
N GLN A 246 -13.49 26.13 -17.00
CA GLN A 246 -14.59 26.58 -17.85
C GLN A 246 -15.69 27.26 -17.02
N ASN A 247 -16.07 26.66 -15.88
CA ASN A 247 -17.06 27.24 -14.95
C ASN A 247 -16.61 28.57 -14.31
N LEU A 248 -15.31 28.82 -14.16
CA LEU A 248 -14.77 30.11 -13.70
C LEU A 248 -14.87 31.18 -14.80
N ILE A 249 -14.62 30.81 -16.06
CA ILE A 249 -14.70 31.72 -17.20
C ILE A 249 -16.16 32.10 -17.51
N ASP A 250 -17.08 31.16 -17.41
CA ASP A 250 -18.51 31.40 -17.70
C ASP A 250 -19.19 32.25 -16.59
N ASN A 251 -18.70 32.20 -15.35
CA ASN A 251 -19.20 33.05 -14.26
C ASN A 251 -18.65 34.49 -14.31
N ASP A 252 -17.43 34.71 -14.82
CA ASP A 252 -16.90 36.07 -15.05
C ASP A 252 -17.50 36.73 -16.32
N GLY A 253 -18.12 35.94 -17.21
CA GLY A 253 -18.77 36.42 -18.43
C GLY A 253 -20.23 36.87 -18.28
N THR A 254 -20.87 36.63 -17.13
CA THR A 254 -22.33 36.86 -16.95
C THR A 254 -22.64 38.03 -16.01
N SER A 255 -21.75 39.03 -15.92
CA SER A 255 -22.03 40.30 -15.25
C SER A 255 -21.69 41.45 -16.17
N ASN A 256 -22.57 41.75 -17.13
CA ASN A 256 -22.80 43.10 -17.66
C ASN A 256 -23.97 43.09 -18.65
N ASN A 257 -25.19 43.20 -18.12
CA ASN A 257 -26.19 44.15 -18.64
C ASN A 257 -27.47 44.06 -17.82
N GLU A 258 -27.58 44.91 -16.81
CA GLU A 258 -28.84 45.59 -16.50
C GLU A 258 -28.55 46.91 -15.76
N GLN A 259 -28.71 48.00 -16.52
CA GLN A 259 -29.27 49.31 -16.16
C GLN A 259 -29.01 49.86 -14.74
N SER A 260 -28.20 50.92 -14.60
CA SER A 260 -28.52 52.34 -14.84
C SER A 260 -29.04 53.10 -13.60
N GLN A 261 -28.29 54.18 -13.32
CA GLN A 261 -28.66 55.43 -12.67
C GLN A 261 -28.85 55.46 -11.15
N THR A 262 -27.85 56.03 -10.47
CA THR A 262 -28.05 57.24 -9.66
C THR A 262 -26.70 57.95 -9.46
N GLN A 263 -26.63 59.22 -9.87
CA GLN A 263 -25.51 60.13 -9.61
C GLN A 263 -25.34 60.36 -8.10
N PRO A 264 -24.12 60.69 -7.66
CA PRO A 264 -23.97 61.74 -6.65
C PRO A 264 -23.08 62.88 -7.14
N THR A 265 -23.62 64.06 -6.91
CA THR A 265 -23.10 65.40 -7.08
C THR A 265 -21.73 65.60 -6.41
N LEU A 266 -20.76 66.11 -7.18
CA LEU A 266 -19.52 66.67 -6.65
C LEU A 266 -19.80 68.05 -6.03
N SER A 267 -19.59 68.18 -4.72
CA SER A 267 -19.41 69.49 -4.06
C SER A 267 -17.94 69.67 -3.70
N ILE A 268 -17.30 70.60 -4.42
CA ILE A 268 -15.96 71.12 -4.16
C ILE A 268 -16.03 72.04 -2.94
N SER A 269 -15.19 71.80 -1.93
CA SER A 269 -14.90 72.80 -0.90
C SER A 269 -13.40 73.09 -0.87
N ARG A 270 -13.07 74.33 -1.22
CA ARG A 270 -11.74 74.94 -1.22
C ARG A 270 -11.29 75.15 0.23
N GLN A 271 -10.12 74.63 0.60
CA GLN A 271 -9.35 75.16 1.72
C GLN A 271 -8.22 76.03 1.19
N SER A 272 -8.35 77.32 1.45
CA SER A 272 -7.34 78.36 1.26
C SER A 272 -6.24 78.20 2.32
N LYS A 273 -4.98 78.22 1.88
CA LYS A 273 -3.83 78.60 2.72
C LYS A 273 -3.46 80.04 2.40
N SER A 274 -3.33 80.90 3.41
CA SER A 274 -2.06 81.55 3.78
C SER A 274 -2.26 82.84 4.58
N ILE A 275 -1.55 82.88 5.72
CA ILE A 275 -1.11 84.03 6.56
C ILE A 275 -2.19 84.70 7.40
#